data_AF-A0AAE0L7X3-F1
#
_entry.id   AF-A0AAE0L7X3-F1
#
_cell.length_a   1.000
_cell.length_b   1.000
_cell.length_c   1.000
_cell.angle_alpha   90.00
_cell.angle_beta   90.00
_cell.angle_gamma   90.00
#
_symmetry.space_group_name_H-M   'P 1'
#
loop_
_entity.id
_entity.type
_entity.pdbx_description
1 polymer ?
#
loop_
_entity_poly.entity_id
_entity_poly.type
_entity_poly.pdbx_seq_one_letter_code
_entity_poly.pdbx_strand_id
1 'polypeptide(L)'
;MGSVAKSSLVSALSGIAKRPFSAAVGPNTADGAIVAKAGRAAARSPRLVYNQVPSPYQHRHSRTSSEPKQSSAFSTYLGIKGVDFPSRTRIYSTSPTNMNFEKAKPPAVSGQSVSEVATPALLIDIEVLERNASSLKTLLSRFPAVKCRPHAKAHKCPQLAVLQLDLLGEVSSGGVCAQTVTEAESMVAGGVKDVLVSNQVVPSDKILRLVELARAATVGVCVDSAKNVSNLSAAASAAGITLRVLVECNVGQNRCGVDTPSEAVRLAKDIQGLPGLHFDGIQAYHGAIQHVRHFKEREAACAEVARCAKGFVDALAEAGISCNTVTGGGTGTFFFEAGSGLYTEVQPGSWFLGDCDYGRNEGDAPGTAPSWEQSLTVRTTVISRNDSRRMVVCDAGTKAVSLDSGPPAVVGCDDMQYICGGDEHGILHIPEGSADLQALPQIDQVVTLVPGHCDPTVNLHDWFCLVRAERIEHVWPISGRGPGC
;
A
#
# COMPACT_ATOMS: atom_id res chain seq x y z
N MET A 1 -20.20 46.71 44.56
CA MET A 1 -19.89 48.02 43.92
C MET A 1 -18.42 48.02 43.51
N GLY A 2 -18.05 48.81 42.50
CA GLY A 2 -16.64 49.13 42.19
C GLY A 2 -15.91 48.12 41.29
N SER A 3 -15.39 48.61 40.17
CA SER A 3 -14.43 47.93 39.30
C SER A 3 -13.32 48.89 38.88
N VAL A 4 -12.05 48.47 38.95
CA VAL A 4 -10.87 49.20 38.43
C VAL A 4 -9.93 48.10 37.90
N ALA A 5 -9.79 47.87 36.58
CA ALA A 5 -9.00 48.62 35.59
C ALA A 5 -7.49 48.64 35.94
N LYS A 6 -6.62 47.84 35.30
CA LYS A 6 -6.03 47.95 33.93
C LYS A 6 -4.88 48.97 33.81
N SER A 7 -3.95 48.67 32.89
CA SER A 7 -2.73 49.43 32.50
C SER A 7 -1.56 49.32 33.50
N SER A 8 -0.26 49.36 33.11
CA SER A 8 0.38 49.17 31.77
C SER A 8 1.91 49.22 31.87
N LEU A 9 2.62 48.44 31.06
CA LEU A 9 3.89 48.77 30.34
C LEU A 9 4.20 47.58 29.40
N VAL A 10 4.61 47.61 28.13
CA VAL A 10 5.04 48.59 27.09
C VAL A 10 6.43 48.20 26.56
N SER A 11 6.46 47.67 25.32
CA SER A 11 7.58 47.51 24.36
C SER A 11 8.87 46.81 24.88
N ALA A 12 9.91 46.47 24.11
CA ALA A 12 10.34 46.68 22.72
C ALA A 12 11.18 45.45 22.25
N LEU A 13 11.43 45.13 20.97
CA LEU A 13 10.97 45.63 19.67
C LEU A 13 11.12 44.54 18.57
N SER A 14 10.60 44.82 17.37
CA SER A 14 10.80 44.21 16.04
C SER A 14 12.24 44.35 15.48
N GLY A 15 12.66 43.73 14.37
CA GLY A 15 12.04 42.78 13.43
C GLY A 15 12.73 42.85 12.03
N ILE A 16 12.16 42.21 11.00
CA ILE A 16 12.33 42.39 9.52
C ILE A 16 11.61 41.20 8.86
N ALA A 17 10.89 41.23 7.75
CA ALA A 17 10.05 42.19 7.02
C ALA A 17 9.47 41.37 5.84
N LYS A 18 8.16 41.35 5.62
CA LYS A 18 7.53 40.59 4.50
C LYS A 18 7.39 41.49 3.25
N ARG A 19 7.45 40.90 2.05
CA ARG A 19 7.02 41.54 0.79
C ARG A 19 5.65 41.01 0.34
N PRO A 20 4.67 41.87 -0.02
CA PRO A 20 3.49 41.46 -0.78
C PRO A 20 3.76 41.50 -2.30
N PHE A 21 3.03 40.70 -3.07
CA PHE A 21 2.98 40.84 -4.53
C PHE A 21 1.77 41.68 -4.96
N SER A 22 1.88 42.34 -6.11
CA SER A 22 0.82 43.15 -6.71
C SER A 22 0.48 42.64 -8.10
N ALA A 23 -0.81 42.63 -8.44
CA ALA A 23 -1.33 42.47 -9.80
C ALA A 23 -2.48 43.46 -9.98
N ALA A 24 -2.46 44.23 -11.06
CA ALA A 24 -3.38 45.34 -11.29
C ALA A 24 -4.64 44.90 -12.06
N VAL A 25 -5.77 45.58 -11.80
CA VAL A 25 -7.01 45.45 -12.58
C VAL A 25 -7.12 46.62 -13.55
N GLY A 26 -7.35 46.32 -14.83
CA GLY A 26 -7.64 47.28 -15.91
C GLY A 26 -9.11 47.19 -16.36
N PRO A 27 -9.68 48.25 -16.97
CA PRO A 27 -11.11 48.50 -16.90
C PRO A 27 -11.97 47.82 -17.98
N ASN A 28 -13.27 47.79 -17.68
CA ASN A 28 -14.35 47.22 -18.48
C ASN A 28 -15.03 48.31 -19.34
N THR A 29 -15.43 48.00 -20.57
CA THR A 29 -16.31 48.82 -21.43
C THR A 29 -17.30 47.93 -22.16
N ALA A 30 -18.58 48.30 -22.14
CA ALA A 30 -19.67 47.51 -22.72
C ALA A 30 -19.85 47.73 -24.23
N ASP A 31 -20.41 46.74 -24.93
CA ASP A 31 -21.76 46.88 -25.53
C ASP A 31 -22.27 45.55 -26.16
N GLY A 32 -23.56 45.51 -26.53
CA GLY A 32 -24.06 44.55 -27.54
C GLY A 32 -24.97 43.43 -27.02
N ALA A 33 -26.22 43.74 -26.68
CA ALA A 33 -27.27 42.72 -26.49
C ALA A 33 -27.96 42.39 -27.83
N ILE A 34 -28.01 41.10 -28.21
CA ILE A 34 -28.86 40.59 -29.31
C ILE A 34 -29.59 39.32 -28.86
N VAL A 35 -30.90 39.27 -29.14
CA VAL A 35 -31.80 38.15 -28.81
C VAL A 35 -32.22 37.43 -30.09
N ALA A 36 -32.02 36.10 -30.20
CA ALA A 36 -32.84 35.25 -31.08
C ALA A 36 -32.74 33.73 -30.84
N LYS A 37 -33.87 33.14 -30.44
CA LYS A 37 -34.45 31.83 -30.87
C LYS A 37 -33.69 30.51 -30.70
N ALA A 38 -34.48 29.45 -30.50
CA ALA A 38 -34.03 28.08 -30.31
C ALA A 38 -33.92 27.28 -31.64
N GLY A 39 -33.13 26.20 -31.61
CA GLY A 39 -33.12 25.15 -32.62
C GLY A 39 -32.72 23.80 -32.02
N ARG A 40 -33.47 22.74 -32.33
CA ARG A 40 -33.11 21.35 -31.96
C ARG A 40 -32.15 20.78 -33.01
N ALA A 41 -31.03 20.21 -32.58
CA ALA A 41 -30.26 19.25 -33.36
C ALA A 41 -29.57 18.23 -32.43
N ALA A 42 -29.55 16.96 -32.81
CA ALA A 42 -28.85 15.90 -32.09
C ALA A 42 -27.77 15.28 -32.98
N ALA A 43 -26.51 15.33 -32.56
CA ALA A 43 -25.39 14.79 -33.33
C ALA A 43 -24.27 14.22 -32.44
N ARG A 44 -24.29 12.89 -32.31
CA ARG A 44 -23.17 11.93 -32.12
C ARG A 44 -21.82 12.47 -31.59
N SER A 45 -21.43 12.00 -30.40
CA SER A 45 -20.04 12.02 -29.92
C SER A 45 -19.12 11.19 -30.84
N PRO A 46 -17.87 11.63 -31.10
CA PRO A 46 -16.87 10.81 -31.79
C PRO A 46 -16.34 9.69 -30.87
N ARG A 47 -16.22 8.47 -31.39
CA ARG A 47 -15.50 7.38 -30.70
C ARG A 47 -14.00 7.47 -31.02
N LEU A 48 -13.17 7.35 -30.00
CA LEU A 48 -11.73 7.10 -30.15
C LEU A 48 -11.52 5.73 -30.82
N VAL A 49 -10.60 5.67 -31.79
CA VAL A 49 -10.20 4.43 -32.48
C VAL A 49 -8.85 3.99 -31.91
N TYR A 50 -8.83 2.84 -31.24
CA TYR A 50 -7.58 2.16 -30.89
C TYR A 50 -7.09 1.35 -32.10
N ASN A 51 -5.88 1.65 -32.58
CA ASN A 51 -5.23 0.85 -33.61
C ASN A 51 -4.78 -0.50 -33.04
N GLN A 52 -5.27 -1.60 -33.60
CA GLN A 52 -4.79 -2.95 -33.29
C GLN A 52 -3.60 -3.29 -34.20
N VAL A 53 -2.54 -3.86 -33.61
CA VAL A 53 -1.40 -4.44 -34.35
C VAL A 53 -1.75 -5.90 -34.68
N PRO A 54 -1.61 -6.36 -35.95
CA PRO A 54 -2.04 -7.70 -36.34
C PRO A 54 -1.08 -8.79 -35.90
N SER A 55 -1.62 -9.87 -35.32
CA SER A 55 -0.89 -11.12 -35.07
C SER A 55 -1.20 -12.14 -36.18
N PRO A 56 -0.20 -12.66 -36.91
CA PRO A 56 -0.38 -13.75 -37.85
C PRO A 56 -0.18 -15.11 -37.16
N TYR A 57 -1.22 -15.94 -37.12
CA TYR A 57 -1.17 -17.38 -37.47
C TYR A 57 -2.55 -18.03 -37.19
N GLN A 58 -3.21 -18.50 -38.26
CA GLN A 58 -4.38 -19.38 -38.17
C GLN A 58 -4.16 -20.59 -39.08
N HIS A 59 -4.54 -21.79 -38.63
CA HIS A 59 -4.99 -22.87 -39.52
C HIS A 59 -6.12 -23.67 -38.85
N ARG A 60 -6.93 -24.36 -39.66
CA ARG A 60 -8.28 -24.83 -39.30
C ARG A 60 -8.33 -26.26 -38.73
N HIS A 61 -9.42 -26.55 -38.01
CA HIS A 61 -9.81 -27.88 -37.55
C HIS A 61 -10.03 -28.91 -38.69
N SER A 62 -9.88 -30.19 -38.32
CA SER A 62 -10.89 -31.22 -38.62
C SER A 62 -11.05 -32.14 -37.40
N ARG A 63 -12.07 -33.02 -37.37
CA ARG A 63 -12.39 -33.94 -36.26
C ARG A 63 -12.26 -35.40 -36.72
N THR A 64 -11.87 -36.32 -35.83
CA THR A 64 -12.66 -37.54 -35.53
C THR A 64 -12.14 -38.30 -34.29
N SER A 65 -12.93 -39.29 -33.88
CA SER A 65 -13.00 -40.00 -32.59
C SER A 65 -11.92 -41.05 -32.27
N SER A 66 -11.94 -41.46 -30.99
CA SER A 66 -11.60 -42.78 -30.40
C SER A 66 -10.22 -43.00 -29.75
N GLU A 67 -10.29 -43.36 -28.46
CA GLU A 67 -9.30 -44.07 -27.64
C GLU A 67 -9.71 -45.57 -27.52
N PRO A 68 -8.95 -46.47 -26.86
CA PRO A 68 -7.56 -46.36 -26.35
C PRO A 68 -6.61 -47.47 -26.86
N LYS A 69 -5.29 -47.28 -26.75
CA LYS A 69 -4.35 -48.29 -26.22
C LYS A 69 -2.91 -47.77 -26.04
N GLN A 70 -2.10 -48.61 -25.37
CA GLN A 70 -0.75 -48.33 -24.88
C GLN A 70 0.34 -48.48 -25.97
N SER A 71 1.56 -48.11 -25.56
CA SER A 71 2.88 -48.48 -26.10
C SER A 71 3.58 -47.52 -27.07
N SER A 72 4.90 -47.62 -26.99
CA SER A 72 5.97 -46.82 -27.58
C SER A 72 5.91 -46.54 -29.08
N ALA A 73 6.10 -45.27 -29.46
CA ALA A 73 7.02 -44.84 -30.52
C ALA A 73 7.18 -43.31 -30.53
N PHE A 74 8.26 -42.78 -29.91
CA PHE A 74 8.58 -41.34 -29.98
C PHE A 74 10.04 -41.10 -30.36
N SER A 75 10.40 -41.45 -31.61
CA SER A 75 11.60 -40.97 -32.28
C SER A 75 11.55 -41.27 -33.78
N THR A 76 11.64 -40.23 -34.62
CA THR A 76 12.49 -40.15 -35.82
C THR A 76 12.39 -38.73 -36.39
N TYR A 77 13.11 -37.79 -35.78
CA TYR A 77 13.57 -36.55 -36.41
C TYR A 77 14.85 -36.13 -35.67
N LEU A 78 15.82 -35.54 -36.40
CA LEU A 78 17.22 -35.34 -35.97
C LEU A 78 17.98 -36.66 -35.71
N GLY A 79 18.62 -37.17 -36.76
CA GLY A 79 19.47 -38.37 -36.69
C GLY A 79 20.82 -38.09 -36.03
N ILE A 80 20.88 -38.18 -34.70
CA ILE A 80 22.13 -38.16 -33.92
C ILE A 80 22.37 -39.56 -33.35
N LYS A 81 23.45 -40.22 -33.76
CA LYS A 81 23.89 -41.51 -33.21
C LYS A 81 25.08 -41.30 -32.27
N GLY A 82 25.06 -41.97 -31.12
CA GLY A 82 26.25 -42.17 -30.27
C GLY A 82 26.54 -41.05 -29.28
N VAL A 83 25.80 -41.03 -28.17
CA VAL A 83 26.26 -40.46 -26.90
C VAL A 83 25.88 -41.43 -25.79
N ASP A 84 26.88 -42.15 -25.26
CA ASP A 84 26.69 -42.94 -24.03
C ASP A 84 26.56 -41.98 -22.84
N PHE A 85 25.51 -42.17 -22.03
CA PHE A 85 25.34 -41.47 -20.76
C PHE A 85 25.92 -42.31 -19.63
N PRO A 86 27.11 -41.98 -19.06
CA PRO A 86 27.65 -42.70 -17.92
C PRO A 86 26.76 -42.46 -16.69
N SER A 87 26.20 -43.53 -16.14
CA SER A 87 25.41 -43.47 -14.92
C SER A 87 26.26 -43.07 -13.70
N ARG A 88 25.62 -42.44 -12.71
CA ARG A 88 26.13 -42.08 -11.36
C ARG A 88 26.97 -40.79 -11.24
N THR A 89 26.26 -39.75 -10.82
CA THR A 89 26.58 -38.99 -9.59
C THR A 89 28.03 -38.57 -9.36
N ARG A 90 28.41 -37.43 -9.95
CA ARG A 90 29.36 -36.48 -9.34
C ARG A 90 28.78 -35.06 -9.37
N ILE A 91 27.87 -34.79 -8.45
CA ILE A 91 27.60 -33.41 -8.01
C ILE A 91 28.85 -32.94 -7.25
N TYR A 92 29.22 -31.67 -7.43
CA TYR A 92 30.49 -31.07 -7.03
C TYR A 92 31.02 -31.50 -5.65
N SER A 93 32.08 -32.31 -5.67
CA SER A 93 32.92 -32.54 -4.50
C SER A 93 34.02 -31.49 -4.47
N THR A 94 33.71 -30.35 -3.89
CA THR A 94 34.68 -29.34 -3.43
C THR A 94 34.45 -29.16 -1.94
N SER A 95 35.45 -29.50 -1.12
CA SER A 95 35.36 -29.38 0.34
C SER A 95 34.99 -27.95 0.74
N PRO A 96 33.87 -27.73 1.43
CA PRO A 96 33.59 -26.43 2.01
C PRO A 96 34.57 -26.21 3.17
N THR A 97 35.46 -25.24 3.02
CA THR A 97 35.85 -24.42 4.17
C THR A 97 34.55 -23.87 4.80
N ASN A 98 34.45 -23.83 6.13
CA ASN A 98 33.25 -23.41 6.87
C ASN A 98 32.95 -21.89 6.73
N MET A 99 32.66 -21.44 5.51
CA MET A 99 31.85 -20.27 5.27
C MET A 99 30.39 -20.72 5.38
N ASN A 100 29.77 -20.47 6.53
CA ASN A 100 28.31 -20.49 6.60
C ASN A 100 27.80 -19.44 5.61
N PHE A 101 27.14 -19.88 4.54
CA PHE A 101 26.35 -19.01 3.68
C PHE A 101 25.07 -18.64 4.43
N GLU A 102 25.21 -17.81 5.46
CA GLU A 102 24.09 -17.19 6.16
C GLU A 102 23.29 -16.30 5.19
N LYS A 103 22.06 -15.96 5.58
CA LYS A 103 21.26 -14.94 4.88
C LYS A 103 22.03 -13.62 4.81
N ALA A 104 21.65 -12.76 3.86
CA ALA A 104 22.20 -11.40 3.75
C ALA A 104 22.22 -10.71 5.12
N LYS A 105 23.43 -10.32 5.55
CA LYS A 105 23.66 -9.72 6.87
C LYS A 105 22.84 -8.43 6.99
N PRO A 106 22.31 -8.11 8.18
CA PRO A 106 21.64 -6.84 8.39
C PRO A 106 22.63 -5.67 8.11
N PRO A 107 22.16 -4.54 7.55
CA PRO A 107 23.01 -3.39 7.24
C PRO A 107 23.48 -2.62 8.49
N ALA A 108 22.99 -2.98 9.68
CA ALA A 108 23.43 -2.44 10.96
C ALA A 108 23.24 -3.45 12.11
N VAL A 109 23.70 -3.07 13.31
CA VAL A 109 23.41 -3.74 14.59
C VAL A 109 22.80 -2.76 15.60
N SER A 110 22.04 -3.26 16.57
CA SER A 110 21.54 -2.45 17.69
C SER A 110 22.72 -1.83 18.46
N GLY A 111 22.60 -0.55 18.82
CA GLY A 111 23.66 0.22 19.47
C GLY A 111 24.70 0.83 18.52
N GLN A 112 24.60 0.64 17.21
CA GLN A 112 25.41 1.35 16.19
C GLN A 112 24.91 2.78 15.98
N SER A 113 25.74 3.69 15.46
CA SER A 113 25.29 5.02 15.02
C SER A 113 24.69 4.97 13.62
N VAL A 114 23.70 5.83 13.36
CA VAL A 114 23.03 5.97 12.06
C VAL A 114 23.99 6.36 10.92
N SER A 115 25.11 7.02 11.24
CA SER A 115 26.17 7.34 10.29
C SER A 115 26.97 6.13 9.80
N GLU A 116 27.00 5.03 10.56
CA GLU A 116 27.82 3.84 10.30
C GLU A 116 27.04 2.74 9.54
N VAL A 117 25.75 2.95 9.28
CA VAL A 117 24.86 1.99 8.62
C VAL A 117 25.30 1.76 7.17
N ALA A 118 25.48 0.50 6.78
CA ALA A 118 25.81 0.13 5.41
C ALA A 118 24.65 0.46 4.45
N THR A 119 24.97 0.95 3.24
CA THR A 119 23.99 1.36 2.24
C THR A 119 23.91 0.39 1.05
N PRO A 120 22.80 0.39 0.30
CA PRO A 120 21.52 1.05 0.60
C PRO A 120 20.78 0.35 1.76
N ALA A 121 20.10 1.12 2.62
CA ALA A 121 19.37 0.57 3.77
C ALA A 121 18.07 1.31 4.06
N LEU A 122 17.06 0.55 4.48
CA LEU A 122 15.73 1.03 4.83
C LEU A 122 15.63 1.33 6.33
N LEU A 123 15.38 2.60 6.66
CA LEU A 123 15.34 3.13 8.02
C LEU A 123 13.93 3.56 8.42
N ILE A 124 13.63 3.47 9.72
CA ILE A 124 12.41 3.97 10.35
C ILE A 124 12.77 4.80 11.58
N ASP A 125 12.31 6.05 11.66
CA ASP A 125 12.33 6.84 12.90
C ASP A 125 11.17 6.44 13.83
N ILE A 126 11.49 5.95 15.03
CA ILE A 126 10.48 5.47 16.00
C ILE A 126 9.71 6.63 16.64
N GLU A 127 10.34 7.79 16.87
CA GLU A 127 9.66 8.96 17.44
C GLU A 127 8.62 9.51 16.45
N VAL A 128 8.88 9.40 15.14
CA VAL A 128 7.89 9.68 14.10
C VAL A 128 6.75 8.64 14.11
N LEU A 129 7.02 7.34 14.30
CA LEU A 129 5.96 6.33 14.47
C LEU A 129 5.03 6.67 15.64
N GLU A 130 5.61 7.08 16.77
CA GLU A 130 4.90 7.46 18.00
C GLU A 130 4.01 8.70 17.77
N ARG A 131 4.52 9.73 17.06
CA ARG A 131 3.75 10.93 16.71
C ARG A 131 2.64 10.65 15.68
N ASN A 132 2.91 9.85 14.65
CA ASN A 132 1.90 9.42 13.69
C ASN A 132 0.77 8.62 14.38
N ALA A 133 1.12 7.73 15.31
CA ALA A 133 0.12 6.95 16.07
C ALA A 133 -0.74 7.84 16.98
N SER A 134 -0.12 8.81 17.66
CA SER A 134 -0.85 9.82 18.43
C SER A 134 -1.82 10.62 17.55
N SER A 135 -1.38 11.04 16.36
CA SER A 135 -2.22 11.77 15.39
C SER A 135 -3.41 10.94 14.91
N LEU A 136 -3.21 9.66 14.54
CA LEU A 136 -4.31 8.79 14.13
C LEU A 136 -5.34 8.57 15.26
N LYS A 137 -4.88 8.42 16.51
CA LYS A 137 -5.77 8.30 17.69
C LYS A 137 -6.61 9.57 17.89
N THR A 138 -6.01 10.75 17.79
CA THR A 138 -6.73 12.05 17.90
C THR A 138 -7.75 12.25 16.78
N LEU A 139 -7.50 11.70 15.59
CA LEU A 139 -8.45 11.77 14.47
C LEU A 139 -9.62 10.79 14.64
N LEU A 140 -9.33 9.55 15.03
CA LEU A 140 -10.36 8.52 15.23
C LEU A 140 -11.15 8.66 16.53
N SER A 141 -10.65 9.35 17.56
CA SER A 141 -11.44 9.65 18.78
C SER A 141 -12.67 10.52 18.50
N ARG A 142 -12.79 11.10 17.30
CA ARG A 142 -14.00 11.78 16.81
C ARG A 142 -15.12 10.81 16.41
N PHE A 143 -14.80 9.54 16.20
CA PHE A 143 -15.68 8.49 15.68
C PHE A 143 -15.60 7.23 16.57
N PRO A 144 -15.99 7.30 17.86
CA PRO A 144 -15.68 6.26 18.87
C PRO A 144 -16.30 4.87 18.61
N ALA A 145 -17.26 4.77 17.68
CA ALA A 145 -17.83 3.51 17.22
C ALA A 145 -16.96 2.78 16.16
N VAL A 146 -15.92 3.44 15.63
CA VAL A 146 -15.09 2.95 14.52
C VAL A 146 -13.72 2.51 15.05
N LYS A 147 -13.24 1.34 14.63
CA LYS A 147 -11.91 0.82 14.99
C LYS A 147 -10.90 0.91 13.85
N CYS A 148 -9.62 1.02 14.17
CA CYS A 148 -8.53 0.92 13.22
C CYS A 148 -8.00 -0.52 13.16
N ARG A 149 -8.07 -1.14 11.97
CA ARG A 149 -7.36 -2.38 11.63
C ARG A 149 -6.23 -2.03 10.67
N PRO A 150 -5.05 -1.62 11.17
CA PRO A 150 -4.02 -1.10 10.30
C PRO A 150 -3.50 -2.17 9.33
N HIS A 151 -3.11 -1.75 8.13
CA HIS A 151 -2.82 -2.68 7.04
C HIS A 151 -1.33 -3.03 6.95
N ALA A 152 -0.99 -4.20 7.48
CA ALA A 152 0.38 -4.72 7.61
C ALA A 152 1.09 -5.00 6.28
N LYS A 153 0.41 -4.92 5.12
CA LYS A 153 1.05 -5.01 3.80
C LYS A 153 2.10 -3.91 3.58
N ALA A 154 1.95 -2.76 4.26
CA ALA A 154 2.83 -1.61 4.13
C ALA A 154 4.22 -1.85 4.74
N HIS A 155 4.30 -2.56 5.88
CA HIS A 155 5.59 -2.85 6.55
C HIS A 155 6.01 -4.32 6.49
N LYS A 156 5.10 -5.29 6.35
CA LYS A 156 5.40 -6.75 6.26
C LYS A 156 6.22 -7.32 7.43
N CYS A 157 6.39 -6.55 8.51
CA CYS A 157 7.15 -6.86 9.70
C CYS A 157 6.20 -7.04 10.90
N PRO A 158 6.12 -8.24 11.50
CA PRO A 158 5.21 -8.51 12.63
C PRO A 158 5.56 -7.74 13.90
N GLN A 159 6.85 -7.44 14.14
CA GLN A 159 7.27 -6.63 15.29
C GLN A 159 6.72 -5.20 15.19
N LEU A 160 6.71 -4.61 13.98
CA LEU A 160 6.01 -3.35 13.73
C LEU A 160 4.48 -3.48 13.87
N ALA A 161 3.89 -4.64 13.51
CA ALA A 161 2.46 -4.86 13.72
C ALA A 161 2.08 -4.83 15.21
N VAL A 162 2.84 -5.54 16.06
CA VAL A 162 2.62 -5.53 17.53
C VAL A 162 2.81 -4.12 18.09
N LEU A 163 3.92 -3.45 17.78
CA LEU A 163 4.17 -2.06 18.20
C LEU A 163 3.05 -1.10 17.76
N GLN A 164 2.54 -1.25 16.53
CA GLN A 164 1.46 -0.42 16.00
C GLN A 164 0.13 -0.66 16.74
N LEU A 165 -0.20 -1.91 17.09
CA LEU A 165 -1.37 -2.24 17.90
C LEU A 165 -1.25 -1.66 19.32
N ASP A 166 -0.10 -1.83 19.96
CA ASP A 166 0.19 -1.31 21.30
C ASP A 166 0.12 0.23 21.34
N LEU A 167 0.72 0.91 20.35
CA LEU A 167 0.66 2.36 20.22
C LEU A 167 -0.77 2.87 20.00
N LEU A 168 -1.60 2.17 19.20
CA LEU A 168 -3.00 2.54 18.96
C LEU A 168 -3.91 2.29 20.17
N GLY A 169 -3.67 1.21 20.92
CA GLY A 169 -4.47 0.83 22.09
C GLY A 169 -5.95 0.68 21.76
N GLU A 170 -6.84 1.27 22.56
CA GLU A 170 -8.31 1.17 22.43
C GLU A 170 -8.89 1.65 21.08
N VAL A 171 -8.14 2.42 20.29
CA VAL A 171 -8.54 2.83 18.94
C VAL A 171 -8.39 1.68 17.92
N SER A 172 -7.55 0.69 18.21
CA SER A 172 -7.39 -0.50 17.38
C SER A 172 -8.60 -1.45 17.45
N SER A 173 -8.78 -2.28 16.43
CA SER A 173 -9.64 -3.47 16.48
C SER A 173 -8.99 -4.66 17.21
N GLY A 174 -7.71 -4.54 17.62
CA GLY A 174 -6.92 -5.64 18.19
C GLY A 174 -6.27 -6.55 17.13
N GLY A 175 -6.35 -6.18 15.85
CA GLY A 175 -5.81 -6.95 14.74
C GLY A 175 -5.40 -6.09 13.54
N VAL A 176 -4.85 -6.75 12.51
CA VAL A 176 -4.32 -6.10 11.29
C VAL A 176 -5.00 -6.64 10.02
N CYS A 177 -4.82 -5.92 8.91
CA CYS A 177 -5.09 -6.44 7.56
C CYS A 177 -3.81 -6.96 6.89
N ALA A 178 -3.88 -8.13 6.25
CA ALA A 178 -2.85 -8.70 5.38
C ALA A 178 -3.40 -8.85 3.95
N GLN A 179 -2.59 -8.63 2.93
CA GLN A 179 -3.04 -8.75 1.53
C GLN A 179 -2.88 -10.18 0.98
N THR A 180 -2.06 -11.01 1.62
CA THR A 180 -1.70 -12.38 1.19
C THR A 180 -1.72 -13.36 2.35
N VAL A 181 -1.81 -14.67 2.06
CA VAL A 181 -1.76 -15.70 3.12
C VAL A 181 -0.37 -15.76 3.75
N THR A 182 0.69 -15.58 2.96
CA THR A 182 2.08 -15.54 3.45
C THR A 182 2.33 -14.34 4.39
N GLU A 183 1.70 -13.18 4.15
CA GLU A 183 1.70 -12.07 5.11
C GLU A 183 0.94 -12.45 6.40
N ALA A 184 -0.22 -13.09 6.30
CA ALA A 184 -1.00 -13.52 7.47
C ALA A 184 -0.22 -14.54 8.32
N GLU A 185 0.46 -15.51 7.70
CA GLU A 185 1.35 -16.46 8.39
C GLU A 185 2.45 -15.73 9.18
N SER A 186 3.09 -14.74 8.54
CA SER A 186 4.13 -13.91 9.17
C SER A 186 3.58 -13.15 10.39
N MET A 187 2.41 -12.51 10.27
CA MET A 187 1.79 -11.76 11.39
C MET A 187 1.40 -12.68 12.55
N VAL A 188 0.77 -13.83 12.28
CA VAL A 188 0.34 -14.79 13.31
C VAL A 188 1.55 -15.44 14.01
N ALA A 189 2.58 -15.82 13.25
CA ALA A 189 3.82 -16.36 13.80
C ALA A 189 4.59 -15.33 14.67
N GLY A 190 4.53 -14.04 14.29
CA GLY A 190 5.06 -12.94 15.08
C GLY A 190 4.19 -12.51 16.28
N GLY A 191 3.06 -13.16 16.52
CA GLY A 191 2.25 -13.00 17.73
C GLY A 191 0.88 -12.33 17.55
N VAL A 192 0.57 -11.75 16.38
CA VAL A 192 -0.70 -11.06 16.14
C VAL A 192 -1.89 -12.04 16.23
N LYS A 193 -2.95 -11.66 16.95
CA LYS A 193 -4.06 -12.58 17.32
C LYS A 193 -5.37 -12.38 16.56
N ASP A 194 -5.51 -11.29 15.80
CA ASP A 194 -6.56 -11.14 14.81
C ASP A 194 -5.94 -10.63 13.49
N VAL A 195 -6.16 -11.37 12.39
CA VAL A 195 -5.74 -10.99 11.04
C VAL A 195 -6.93 -11.11 10.09
N LEU A 196 -7.23 -10.03 9.35
CA LEU A 196 -8.11 -10.07 8.18
C LEU A 196 -7.24 -10.19 6.92
N VAL A 197 -7.44 -11.22 6.11
CA VAL A 197 -6.96 -11.23 4.73
C VAL A 197 -7.93 -10.40 3.89
N SER A 198 -7.57 -9.15 3.60
CA SER A 198 -8.38 -8.15 2.89
C SER A 198 -8.43 -8.40 1.36
N ASN A 199 -8.57 -9.67 0.98
CA ASN A 199 -8.38 -10.21 -0.36
C ASN A 199 -9.08 -11.57 -0.52
N GLN A 200 -9.33 -12.00 -1.77
CA GLN A 200 -9.81 -13.34 -2.08
C GLN A 200 -8.67 -14.37 -1.97
N VAL A 201 -8.93 -15.50 -1.31
CA VAL A 201 -7.99 -16.64 -1.22
C VAL A 201 -8.55 -17.81 -2.01
N VAL A 202 -8.06 -17.97 -3.25
CA VAL A 202 -8.64 -18.88 -4.27
C VAL A 202 -7.85 -20.20 -4.47
N PRO A 203 -6.49 -20.22 -4.50
CA PRO A 203 -5.74 -21.46 -4.67
C PRO A 203 -5.92 -22.42 -3.47
N SER A 204 -6.07 -23.72 -3.75
CA SER A 204 -6.40 -24.71 -2.71
C SER A 204 -5.32 -24.88 -1.64
N ASP A 205 -4.04 -24.74 -2.00
CA ASP A 205 -2.92 -24.72 -1.06
C ASP A 205 -3.00 -23.53 -0.09
N LYS A 206 -3.36 -22.34 -0.60
CA LYS A 206 -3.51 -21.12 0.19
C LYS A 206 -4.77 -21.16 1.06
N ILE A 207 -5.86 -21.75 0.57
CA ILE A 207 -7.08 -22.01 1.35
C ILE A 207 -6.76 -22.92 2.54
N LEU A 208 -6.01 -24.02 2.34
CA LEU A 208 -5.62 -24.91 3.43
C LEU A 208 -4.72 -24.21 4.45
N ARG A 209 -3.72 -23.43 4.01
CA ARG A 209 -2.85 -22.62 4.87
C ARG A 209 -3.65 -21.60 5.70
N LEU A 210 -4.58 -20.87 5.07
CA LEU A 210 -5.47 -19.91 5.72
C LEU A 210 -6.36 -20.58 6.80
N VAL A 211 -6.90 -21.76 6.50
CA VAL A 211 -7.73 -22.54 7.43
C VAL A 211 -6.92 -23.01 8.64
N GLU A 212 -5.69 -23.51 8.43
CA GLU A 212 -4.83 -23.95 9.53
C GLU A 212 -4.33 -22.80 10.42
N LEU A 213 -4.14 -21.58 9.88
CA LEU A 213 -3.84 -20.39 10.68
C LEU A 213 -4.93 -20.07 11.72
N ALA A 214 -6.20 -20.39 11.43
CA ALA A 214 -7.30 -20.17 12.35
C ALA A 214 -7.23 -21.03 13.63
N ARG A 215 -6.27 -21.95 13.74
CA ARG A 215 -5.94 -22.65 15.00
C ARG A 215 -5.13 -21.80 15.99
N ALA A 216 -4.47 -20.73 15.52
CA ALA A 216 -3.51 -19.94 16.31
C ALA A 216 -3.89 -18.46 16.49
N ALA A 217 -4.86 -17.96 15.70
CA ALA A 217 -5.38 -16.60 15.71
C ALA A 217 -6.81 -16.55 15.14
N THR A 218 -7.54 -15.46 15.39
CA THR A 218 -8.77 -15.14 14.66
C THR A 218 -8.41 -14.77 13.22
N VAL A 219 -8.90 -15.52 12.24
CA VAL A 219 -8.63 -15.29 10.81
C VAL A 219 -9.90 -14.90 10.08
N GLY A 220 -9.86 -13.74 9.41
CA GLY A 220 -10.87 -13.28 8.47
C GLY A 220 -10.42 -13.39 7.01
N VAL A 221 -11.36 -13.50 6.07
CA VAL A 221 -11.08 -13.47 4.62
C VAL A 221 -12.22 -12.81 3.83
N CYS A 222 -11.87 -12.16 2.71
CA CYS A 222 -12.84 -11.58 1.78
C CYS A 222 -13.24 -12.55 0.65
N VAL A 223 -14.49 -12.48 0.19
CA VAL A 223 -15.00 -13.27 -0.94
C VAL A 223 -15.90 -12.45 -1.86
N ASP A 224 -15.92 -12.81 -3.15
CA ASP A 224 -16.81 -12.23 -4.17
C ASP A 224 -17.42 -13.30 -5.11
N SER A 225 -17.13 -14.58 -4.84
CA SER A 225 -17.48 -15.69 -5.72
C SER A 225 -17.99 -16.90 -4.93
N ALA A 226 -19.19 -17.40 -5.29
CA ALA A 226 -19.80 -18.56 -4.65
C ALA A 226 -18.90 -19.81 -4.73
N LYS A 227 -18.13 -19.97 -5.81
CA LYS A 227 -17.13 -21.05 -5.93
C LYS A 227 -16.03 -20.92 -4.87
N ASN A 228 -15.58 -19.71 -4.54
CA ASN A 228 -14.60 -19.50 -3.49
C ASN A 228 -15.20 -19.82 -2.12
N VAL A 229 -16.45 -19.41 -1.86
CA VAL A 229 -17.20 -19.74 -0.64
C VAL A 229 -17.32 -21.26 -0.47
N SER A 230 -17.73 -22.01 -1.49
CA SER A 230 -17.79 -23.48 -1.42
C SER A 230 -16.43 -24.12 -1.13
N ASN A 231 -15.35 -23.64 -1.76
CA ASN A 231 -14.00 -24.14 -1.52
C ASN A 231 -13.51 -23.87 -0.08
N LEU A 232 -13.78 -22.66 0.44
CA LEU A 232 -13.44 -22.27 1.81
C LEU A 232 -14.23 -23.11 2.83
N SER A 233 -15.55 -23.27 2.63
CA SER A 233 -16.40 -24.11 3.48
C SER A 233 -15.93 -25.56 3.53
N ALA A 234 -15.60 -26.15 2.38
CA ALA A 234 -15.12 -27.53 2.31
C ALA A 234 -13.81 -27.74 3.10
N ALA A 235 -12.86 -26.81 2.96
CA ALA A 235 -11.59 -26.87 3.68
C ALA A 235 -11.75 -26.61 5.19
N ALA A 236 -12.50 -25.57 5.57
CA ALA A 236 -12.76 -25.23 6.96
C ALA A 236 -13.50 -26.36 7.70
N SER A 237 -14.52 -26.95 7.05
CA SER A 237 -15.26 -28.10 7.58
C SER A 237 -14.39 -29.34 7.75
N ALA A 238 -13.52 -29.64 6.78
CA ALA A 238 -12.58 -30.76 6.89
C ALA A 238 -11.54 -30.56 8.01
N ALA A 239 -11.20 -29.32 8.33
CA ALA A 239 -10.27 -28.95 9.39
C ALA A 239 -10.91 -28.81 10.79
N GLY A 240 -12.24 -28.82 10.89
CA GLY A 240 -12.97 -28.52 12.13
C GLY A 240 -12.90 -27.05 12.56
N ILE A 241 -12.87 -26.13 11.59
CA ILE A 241 -12.65 -24.69 11.76
C ILE A 241 -13.88 -23.90 11.29
N THR A 242 -14.13 -22.77 11.95
CA THR A 242 -15.05 -21.73 11.44
C THR A 242 -14.25 -20.49 11.05
N LEU A 243 -14.22 -20.14 9.76
CA LEU A 243 -13.60 -18.90 9.27
C LEU A 243 -14.58 -17.71 9.33
N ARG A 244 -14.08 -16.53 9.72
CA ARG A 244 -14.81 -15.26 9.59
C ARG A 244 -14.74 -14.80 8.13
N VAL A 245 -15.88 -14.55 7.50
CA VAL A 245 -15.96 -14.22 6.07
C VAL A 245 -16.71 -12.90 5.86
N LEU A 246 -16.12 -12.03 5.03
CA LEU A 246 -16.73 -10.79 4.58
C LEU A 246 -16.93 -10.83 3.06
N VAL A 247 -18.02 -10.26 2.55
CA VAL A 247 -18.19 -10.07 1.11
C VAL A 247 -17.47 -8.79 0.70
N GLU A 248 -16.58 -8.83 -0.29
CA GLU A 248 -16.05 -7.59 -0.88
C GLU A 248 -17.07 -7.03 -1.87
N CYS A 249 -17.38 -5.74 -1.76
CA CYS A 249 -18.34 -5.03 -2.60
C CYS A 249 -17.61 -3.98 -3.46
N ASN A 250 -17.85 -3.97 -4.77
CA ASN A 250 -17.25 -2.98 -5.65
C ASN A 250 -17.92 -1.61 -5.45
N VAL A 251 -17.25 -0.73 -4.70
CA VAL A 251 -17.70 0.65 -4.43
C VAL A 251 -17.13 1.68 -5.40
N GLY A 252 -16.61 1.25 -6.55
CA GLY A 252 -16.13 2.12 -7.64
C GLY A 252 -14.69 1.88 -8.09
N GLN A 253 -13.90 1.08 -7.36
CA GLN A 253 -12.52 0.78 -7.77
C GLN A 253 -12.45 -0.16 -8.98
N ASN A 254 -13.46 -1.00 -9.21
CA ASN A 254 -13.51 -1.98 -10.31
C ASN A 254 -12.29 -2.93 -10.33
N ARG A 255 -11.94 -3.48 -9.15
CA ARG A 255 -10.80 -4.40 -8.94
C ARG A 255 -11.27 -5.84 -8.65
N CYS A 256 -11.96 -5.99 -7.54
CA CYS A 256 -12.55 -7.21 -7.00
C CYS A 256 -13.90 -6.85 -6.36
N GLY A 257 -14.66 -7.85 -5.90
CA GLY A 257 -15.92 -7.63 -5.21
C GLY A 257 -17.15 -7.71 -6.13
N VAL A 258 -18.32 -7.89 -5.51
CA VAL A 258 -19.61 -7.94 -6.24
C VAL A 258 -20.11 -6.55 -6.59
N ASP A 259 -20.70 -6.40 -7.79
CA ASP A 259 -21.18 -5.13 -8.32
C ASP A 259 -22.57 -4.72 -7.81
N THR A 260 -23.39 -5.66 -7.32
CA THR A 260 -24.79 -5.37 -6.95
C THR A 260 -25.19 -5.86 -5.55
N PRO A 261 -26.07 -5.13 -4.83
CA PRO A 261 -26.54 -5.54 -3.50
C PRO A 261 -27.21 -6.91 -3.46
N SER A 262 -27.91 -7.30 -4.53
CA SER A 262 -28.54 -8.62 -4.64
C SER A 262 -27.53 -9.78 -4.65
N GLU A 263 -26.30 -9.52 -5.09
CA GLU A 263 -25.22 -10.51 -5.13
C GLU A 263 -24.49 -10.62 -3.80
N ALA A 264 -24.35 -9.51 -3.07
CA ALA A 264 -23.88 -9.54 -1.69
C ALA A 264 -24.87 -10.30 -0.79
N VAL A 265 -26.18 -10.06 -0.95
CA VAL A 265 -27.23 -10.83 -0.26
C VAL A 265 -27.19 -12.32 -0.64
N ARG A 266 -26.92 -12.66 -1.90
CA ARG A 266 -26.74 -14.06 -2.33
C ARG A 266 -25.54 -14.71 -1.65
N LEU A 267 -24.36 -14.08 -1.73
CA LEU A 267 -23.14 -14.63 -1.10
C LEU A 267 -23.26 -14.70 0.42
N ALA A 268 -23.88 -13.73 1.08
CA ALA A 268 -24.12 -13.79 2.53
C ALA A 268 -25.00 -15.00 2.90
N LYS A 269 -26.02 -15.33 2.10
CA LYS A 269 -26.83 -16.55 2.27
C LYS A 269 -26.06 -17.82 1.96
N ASP A 270 -25.22 -17.83 0.92
CA ASP A 270 -24.33 -18.96 0.62
C ASP A 270 -23.36 -19.23 1.78
N ILE A 271 -22.79 -18.17 2.40
CA ILE A 271 -21.90 -18.26 3.56
C ILE A 271 -22.66 -18.76 4.80
N GLN A 272 -23.85 -18.21 5.10
CA GLN A 272 -24.67 -18.63 6.25
C GLN A 272 -25.24 -20.05 6.11
N GLY A 273 -25.46 -20.52 4.89
CA GLY A 273 -25.98 -21.86 4.60
C GLY A 273 -24.93 -22.97 4.56
N LEU A 274 -23.63 -22.63 4.70
CA LEU A 274 -22.52 -23.57 4.54
C LEU A 274 -21.71 -23.77 5.84
N PRO A 275 -21.33 -25.01 6.18
CA PRO A 275 -20.56 -25.29 7.39
C PRO A 275 -19.13 -24.72 7.32
N GLY A 276 -18.56 -24.44 8.50
CA GLY A 276 -17.20 -23.95 8.65
C GLY A 276 -16.98 -22.48 8.28
N LEU A 277 -18.04 -21.71 8.01
CA LEU A 277 -17.97 -20.27 7.74
C LEU A 277 -18.88 -19.47 8.67
N HIS A 278 -18.54 -18.20 8.88
CA HIS A 278 -19.35 -17.21 9.60
C HIS A 278 -19.39 -15.91 8.79
N PHE A 279 -20.57 -15.51 8.31
CA PHE A 279 -20.75 -14.21 7.66
C PHE A 279 -20.67 -13.10 8.71
N ASP A 280 -19.74 -12.16 8.53
CA ASP A 280 -19.52 -11.07 9.47
C ASP A 280 -19.92 -9.69 8.93
N GLY A 281 -19.92 -9.51 7.60
CA GLY A 281 -20.31 -8.28 6.96
C GLY A 281 -19.62 -8.06 5.60
N ILE A 282 -19.23 -6.82 5.31
CA ILE A 282 -18.68 -6.42 4.00
C ILE A 282 -17.33 -5.69 4.10
N GLN A 283 -16.48 -5.90 3.09
CA GLN A 283 -15.36 -5.03 2.77
C GLN A 283 -15.75 -4.06 1.64
N ALA A 284 -15.54 -2.77 1.86
CA ALA A 284 -15.83 -1.71 0.91
C ALA A 284 -14.60 -0.78 0.81
N TYR A 285 -13.71 -1.06 -0.14
CA TYR A 285 -12.45 -0.34 -0.30
C TYR A 285 -12.34 0.33 -1.67
N HIS A 286 -11.83 1.58 -1.70
CA HIS A 286 -11.60 2.32 -2.93
C HIS A 286 -10.17 2.88 -3.00
N GLY A 287 -9.25 2.10 -3.57
CA GLY A 287 -7.84 2.44 -3.68
C GLY A 287 -7.53 3.65 -4.58
N ALA A 288 -8.28 3.86 -5.67
CA ALA A 288 -7.94 4.93 -6.62
C ALA A 288 -8.19 6.36 -6.10
N ILE A 289 -9.03 6.55 -5.07
CA ILE A 289 -9.31 7.88 -4.49
C ILE A 289 -8.34 8.26 -3.35
N GLN A 290 -7.46 7.33 -2.95
CA GLN A 290 -6.47 7.55 -1.89
C GLN A 290 -5.46 8.67 -2.22
N HIS A 291 -5.23 8.95 -3.50
CA HIS A 291 -4.23 9.90 -4.01
C HIS A 291 -4.85 11.04 -4.83
N VAL A 292 -6.17 11.26 -4.69
CA VAL A 292 -6.82 12.51 -5.15
C VAL A 292 -6.35 13.64 -4.24
N ARG A 293 -5.80 14.71 -4.81
CA ARG A 293 -4.96 15.67 -4.06
C ARG A 293 -5.76 16.61 -3.18
N HIS A 294 -6.81 17.22 -3.72
CA HIS A 294 -7.61 18.21 -3.01
C HIS A 294 -8.54 17.55 -1.99
N PHE A 295 -8.54 18.06 -0.75
CA PHE A 295 -9.32 17.48 0.36
C PHE A 295 -10.81 17.35 0.04
N LYS A 296 -11.41 18.39 -0.57
CA LYS A 296 -12.84 18.40 -0.93
C LYS A 296 -13.21 17.46 -2.07
N GLU A 297 -12.26 17.11 -2.94
CA GLU A 297 -12.48 16.09 -3.97
C GLU A 297 -12.45 14.68 -3.36
N ARG A 298 -11.55 14.41 -2.40
CA ARG A 298 -11.61 13.17 -1.61
C ARG A 298 -12.89 13.08 -0.79
N GLU A 299 -13.28 14.16 -0.11
CA GLU A 299 -14.52 14.21 0.68
C GLU A 299 -15.76 13.84 -0.16
N ALA A 300 -15.90 14.45 -1.35
CA ALA A 300 -16.98 14.15 -2.28
C ALA A 300 -16.94 12.71 -2.83
N ALA A 301 -15.76 12.19 -3.16
CA ALA A 301 -15.61 10.82 -3.65
C ALA A 301 -15.88 9.77 -2.55
N CYS A 302 -15.49 10.05 -1.30
CA CYS A 302 -15.77 9.19 -0.15
C CYS A 302 -17.26 9.18 0.22
N ALA A 303 -17.97 10.30 0.02
CA ALA A 303 -19.42 10.34 0.19
C ALA A 303 -20.15 9.41 -0.81
N GLU A 304 -19.68 9.32 -2.05
CA GLU A 304 -20.22 8.37 -3.04
C GLU A 304 -19.87 6.92 -2.70
N VAL A 305 -18.64 6.64 -2.22
CA VAL A 305 -18.25 5.33 -1.69
C VAL A 305 -19.14 4.90 -0.51
N ALA A 306 -19.41 5.81 0.44
CA ALA A 306 -20.31 5.53 1.57
C ALA A 306 -21.76 5.32 1.12
N ARG A 307 -22.25 6.11 0.14
CA ARG A 307 -23.58 5.93 -0.46
C ARG A 307 -23.70 4.57 -1.16
N CYS A 308 -22.65 4.13 -1.86
CA CYS A 308 -22.59 2.84 -2.53
C CYS A 308 -22.58 1.70 -1.51
N ALA A 309 -21.65 1.73 -0.54
CA ALA A 309 -21.56 0.77 0.55
C ALA A 309 -22.88 0.62 1.33
N LYS A 310 -23.56 1.74 1.62
CA LYS A 310 -24.87 1.73 2.29
C LYS A 310 -25.91 0.94 1.51
N GLY A 311 -25.91 1.00 0.17
CA GLY A 311 -26.83 0.20 -0.66
C GLY A 311 -26.65 -1.31 -0.50
N PHE A 312 -25.43 -1.78 -0.20
CA PHE A 312 -25.19 -3.19 0.12
C PHE A 312 -25.66 -3.54 1.54
N VAL A 313 -25.39 -2.67 2.53
CA VAL A 313 -25.80 -2.87 3.93
C VAL A 313 -27.33 -2.86 4.10
N ASP A 314 -28.02 -1.93 3.43
CA ASP A 314 -29.48 -1.83 3.47
C ASP A 314 -30.13 -3.09 2.87
N ALA A 315 -29.63 -3.60 1.74
CA ALA A 315 -30.14 -4.83 1.13
C ALA A 315 -29.90 -6.08 1.99
N LEU A 316 -28.79 -6.14 2.74
CA LEU A 316 -28.54 -7.19 3.74
C LEU A 316 -29.58 -7.11 4.87
N ALA A 317 -29.84 -5.92 5.40
CA ALA A 317 -30.85 -5.70 6.44
C ALA A 317 -32.28 -6.03 5.95
N GLU A 318 -32.67 -5.62 4.75
CA GLU A 318 -33.93 -5.99 4.10
C GLU A 318 -34.08 -7.50 3.90
N ALA A 319 -32.97 -8.21 3.65
CA ALA A 319 -32.92 -9.66 3.53
C ALA A 319 -32.93 -10.40 4.89
N GLY A 320 -32.95 -9.68 6.02
CA GLY A 320 -32.90 -10.24 7.37
C GLY A 320 -31.50 -10.67 7.84
N ILE A 321 -30.44 -10.14 7.21
CA ILE A 321 -29.04 -10.53 7.45
C ILE A 321 -28.32 -9.42 8.21
N SER A 322 -27.82 -9.73 9.41
CA SER A 322 -26.96 -8.84 10.19
C SER A 322 -25.61 -8.62 9.49
N CYS A 323 -25.23 -7.36 9.31
CA CYS A 323 -23.91 -6.94 8.85
C CYS A 323 -23.20 -6.29 10.04
N ASN A 324 -22.32 -7.03 10.73
CA ASN A 324 -21.64 -6.55 11.94
C ASN A 324 -20.45 -5.65 11.58
N THR A 325 -19.74 -6.02 10.52
CA THR A 325 -18.52 -5.37 10.08
C THR A 325 -18.73 -4.68 8.73
N VAL A 326 -18.47 -3.37 8.68
CA VAL A 326 -18.29 -2.62 7.44
C VAL A 326 -16.88 -2.04 7.49
N THR A 327 -15.95 -2.69 6.79
CA THR A 327 -14.50 -2.40 6.85
C THR A 327 -13.96 -1.89 5.53
N GLY A 328 -13.03 -0.94 5.56
CA GLY A 328 -12.47 -0.33 4.35
C GLY A 328 -11.73 0.97 4.60
N GLY A 329 -11.65 1.83 3.59
CA GLY A 329 -10.88 3.08 3.65
C GLY A 329 -9.36 2.88 3.78
N GLY A 330 -8.59 3.90 3.37
CA GLY A 330 -7.13 3.85 3.37
C GLY A 330 -6.51 5.12 3.95
N THR A 331 -5.18 5.22 3.89
CA THR A 331 -4.41 6.33 4.51
C THR A 331 -4.79 7.73 4.00
N GLY A 332 -5.33 7.84 2.78
CA GLY A 332 -5.79 9.11 2.21
C GLY A 332 -7.26 9.44 2.49
N THR A 333 -8.07 8.44 2.86
CA THR A 333 -9.53 8.60 2.99
C THR A 333 -10.09 8.37 4.38
N PHE A 334 -9.60 7.38 5.15
CA PHE A 334 -10.22 6.74 6.33
C PHE A 334 -11.06 7.64 7.26
N PHE A 335 -10.67 8.90 7.41
CA PHE A 335 -11.38 9.92 8.17
C PHE A 335 -12.81 10.17 7.67
N PHE A 336 -13.03 10.11 6.35
CA PHE A 336 -14.33 10.25 5.70
C PHE A 336 -15.18 8.98 5.86
N GLU A 337 -14.62 7.79 5.66
CA GLU A 337 -15.30 6.52 5.91
C GLU A 337 -15.71 6.39 7.39
N ALA A 338 -14.82 6.69 8.33
CA ALA A 338 -15.15 6.72 9.76
C ALA A 338 -16.19 7.80 10.11
N GLY A 339 -16.16 8.95 9.43
CA GLY A 339 -17.15 10.02 9.58
C GLY A 339 -18.51 9.76 8.92
N SER A 340 -18.64 8.71 8.10
CA SER A 340 -19.88 8.42 7.35
C SER A 340 -21.05 7.93 8.20
N GLY A 341 -20.78 7.44 9.43
CA GLY A 341 -21.77 6.72 10.25
C GLY A 341 -22.14 5.33 9.74
N LEU A 342 -21.44 4.80 8.72
CA LEU A 342 -21.66 3.46 8.15
C LEU A 342 -20.54 2.47 8.48
N TYR A 343 -19.28 2.88 8.37
CA TYR A 343 -18.14 2.00 8.62
C TYR A 343 -17.98 1.73 10.12
N THR A 344 -17.72 0.47 10.47
CA THR A 344 -17.39 0.06 11.85
C THR A 344 -15.89 -0.17 12.04
N GLU A 345 -15.14 -0.30 10.94
CA GLU A 345 -13.69 -0.49 10.94
C GLU A 345 -13.03 0.23 9.74
N VAL A 346 -11.82 0.75 9.92
CA VAL A 346 -11.01 1.33 8.84
C VAL A 346 -9.62 0.70 8.72
N GLN A 347 -9.09 0.65 7.49
CA GLN A 347 -7.87 -0.10 7.11
C GLN A 347 -6.65 0.74 6.67
N PRO A 348 -6.32 1.91 7.26
CA PRO A 348 -5.15 2.67 6.83
C PRO A 348 -3.84 1.93 7.18
N GLY A 349 -2.89 1.85 6.25
CA GLY A 349 -1.58 1.19 6.46
C GLY A 349 -0.40 2.17 6.38
N SER A 350 -0.23 2.79 5.22
CA SER A 350 0.91 3.64 4.85
C SER A 350 1.10 4.89 5.73
N TRP A 351 0.08 5.29 6.50
CA TRP A 351 0.14 6.42 7.47
C TRP A 351 1.25 6.30 8.51
N PHE A 352 1.66 5.06 8.82
CA PHE A 352 2.68 4.78 9.82
C PHE A 352 4.08 5.07 9.27
N LEU A 353 4.28 4.85 7.96
CA LEU A 353 5.56 4.94 7.25
C LEU A 353 5.76 6.29 6.54
N GLY A 354 4.70 6.75 5.85
CA GLY A 354 4.75 7.86 4.90
C GLY A 354 5.43 7.49 3.58
N ASP A 355 5.11 8.23 2.52
CA ASP A 355 5.85 8.27 1.26
C ASP A 355 5.57 9.59 0.50
N CYS A 356 6.31 9.83 -0.59
CA CYS A 356 6.13 11.00 -1.43
C CYS A 356 4.76 11.07 -2.12
N ASP A 357 4.01 9.97 -2.25
CA ASP A 357 2.72 9.99 -2.93
C ASP A 357 1.57 10.38 -2.00
N TYR A 358 1.58 9.91 -0.75
CA TYR A 358 0.68 10.42 0.27
C TYR A 358 1.08 11.83 0.73
N GLY A 359 2.38 12.16 0.75
CA GLY A 359 2.87 13.52 1.06
C GLY A 359 2.41 14.61 0.09
N ARG A 360 1.87 14.25 -1.09
CA ARG A 360 1.28 15.18 -2.06
C ARG A 360 -0.21 15.47 -1.82
N ASN A 361 -0.85 14.86 -0.83
CA ASN A 361 -2.27 15.07 -0.54
C ASN A 361 -2.48 16.28 0.39
N GLU A 362 -3.50 17.09 0.10
CA GLU A 362 -3.86 18.26 0.90
C GLU A 362 -4.82 17.89 2.04
N GLY A 363 -4.64 18.54 3.21
CA GLY A 363 -5.64 18.56 4.29
C GLY A 363 -6.74 19.60 4.06
N ASP A 364 -7.72 19.68 4.96
CA ASP A 364 -8.85 20.64 4.88
C ASP A 364 -8.37 22.11 4.96
N ALA A 365 -7.24 22.33 5.61
CA ALA A 365 -6.41 23.53 5.52
C ALA A 365 -4.90 23.16 5.47
N PRO A 366 -4.00 24.09 5.06
CA PRO A 366 -2.56 23.83 5.00
C PRO A 366 -2.00 23.35 6.34
N GLY A 367 -1.30 22.21 6.33
CA GLY A 367 -0.72 21.58 7.53
C GLY A 367 -1.72 20.85 8.43
N THR A 368 -2.98 20.67 8.01
CA THR A 368 -3.96 19.85 8.75
C THR A 368 -4.04 18.41 8.24
N ALA A 369 -4.69 17.55 9.04
CA ALA A 369 -4.85 16.13 8.73
C ALA A 369 -5.68 15.84 7.44
N PRO A 370 -5.44 14.69 6.77
CA PRO A 370 -4.38 13.71 7.03
C PRO A 370 -3.04 14.19 6.43
N SER A 371 -2.12 14.56 7.32
CA SER A 371 -0.76 14.99 7.02
C SER A 371 0.12 14.18 7.96
N TRP A 372 0.85 13.21 7.40
CA TRP A 372 1.65 12.25 8.16
C TRP A 372 3.11 12.69 8.15
N GLU A 373 3.81 12.54 9.26
CA GLU A 373 5.25 12.74 9.31
C GLU A 373 5.96 11.54 8.65
N GLN A 374 7.06 11.78 7.96
CA GLN A 374 7.79 10.74 7.23
C GLN A 374 8.70 9.96 8.17
N SER A 375 8.34 8.72 8.54
CA SER A 375 9.20 7.86 9.36
C SER A 375 10.15 7.01 8.52
N LEU A 376 9.68 6.55 7.34
CA LEU A 376 10.40 5.63 6.46
C LEU A 376 11.36 6.37 5.53
N THR A 377 12.62 5.97 5.48
CA THR A 377 13.60 6.51 4.51
C THR A 377 14.54 5.44 3.98
N VAL A 378 15.16 5.69 2.83
CA VAL A 378 16.28 4.89 2.30
C VAL A 378 17.56 5.71 2.41
N ARG A 379 18.55 5.23 3.17
CA ARG A 379 19.92 5.79 3.15
C ARG A 379 20.68 5.20 1.97
N THR A 380 21.44 6.05 1.27
CA THR A 380 22.21 5.71 0.07
C THR A 380 23.52 6.48 0.04
N THR A 381 24.63 5.85 -0.35
CA THR A 381 25.94 6.51 -0.43
C THR A 381 26.19 7.03 -1.85
N VAL A 382 26.74 8.24 -1.96
CA VAL A 382 27.20 8.78 -3.25
C VAL A 382 28.53 8.16 -3.65
N ILE A 383 28.51 7.43 -4.76
CA ILE A 383 29.63 6.65 -5.30
C ILE A 383 30.33 7.32 -6.48
N SER A 384 29.75 8.39 -7.04
CA SER A 384 30.32 9.15 -8.16
C SER A 384 29.74 10.56 -8.24
N ARG A 385 30.54 11.55 -8.64
CA ARG A 385 30.17 12.96 -8.77
C ARG A 385 30.59 13.53 -10.12
N ASN A 386 29.75 14.39 -10.71
CA ASN A 386 30.05 15.08 -11.97
C ASN A 386 29.45 16.51 -11.96
N ASP A 387 30.27 17.48 -11.55
CA ASP A 387 29.88 18.90 -11.49
C ASP A 387 29.52 19.47 -12.86
N SER A 388 30.21 19.04 -13.93
CA SER A 388 29.95 19.49 -15.31
C SER A 388 28.57 19.07 -15.85
N ARG A 389 27.93 18.09 -15.19
CA ARG A 389 26.56 17.62 -15.45
C ARG A 389 25.60 17.89 -14.29
N ARG A 390 26.02 18.70 -13.31
CA ARG A 390 25.24 19.08 -12.12
C ARG A 390 24.62 17.87 -11.37
N MET A 391 25.35 16.75 -11.27
CA MET A 391 24.80 15.50 -10.74
C MET A 391 25.79 14.65 -9.93
N VAL A 392 25.22 13.77 -9.11
CA VAL A 392 25.89 12.65 -8.43
C VAL A 392 25.17 11.33 -8.74
N VAL A 393 25.85 10.20 -8.51
CA VAL A 393 25.28 8.85 -8.58
C VAL A 393 25.38 8.21 -7.20
N CYS A 394 24.30 7.57 -6.75
CA CYS A 394 24.22 6.89 -5.46
C CYS A 394 23.82 5.41 -5.63
N ASP A 395 24.10 4.60 -4.60
CA ASP A 395 23.90 3.14 -4.58
C ASP A 395 22.44 2.64 -4.41
N ALA A 396 21.46 3.54 -4.52
CA ALA A 396 20.04 3.20 -4.44
C ALA A 396 19.36 3.30 -5.81
N GLY A 397 19.41 2.21 -6.58
CA GLY A 397 18.62 2.02 -7.80
C GLY A 397 17.25 1.36 -7.56
N THR A 398 16.65 0.78 -8.60
CA THR A 398 15.32 0.13 -8.54
C THR A 398 15.24 -1.10 -7.62
N LYS A 399 16.37 -1.62 -7.14
CA LYS A 399 16.44 -2.65 -6.09
C LYS A 399 16.44 -2.09 -4.66
N ALA A 400 16.58 -0.78 -4.49
CA ALA A 400 16.53 -0.10 -3.19
C ALA A 400 15.28 0.77 -3.02
N VAL A 401 14.73 1.32 -4.11
CA VAL A 401 13.52 2.17 -4.14
C VAL A 401 12.55 1.75 -5.24
N SER A 402 11.25 1.77 -4.94
CA SER A 402 10.22 1.67 -5.98
C SER A 402 9.99 3.01 -6.69
N LEU A 403 9.55 2.94 -7.95
CA LEU A 403 9.30 4.10 -8.82
C LEU A 403 7.85 4.16 -9.36
N ASP A 404 6.95 3.30 -8.86
CA ASP A 404 5.58 3.12 -9.36
C ASP A 404 4.67 4.34 -9.11
N SER A 405 4.81 5.03 -7.98
CA SER A 405 4.18 6.34 -7.73
C SER A 405 5.11 7.53 -8.01
N GLY A 406 6.11 7.34 -8.88
CA GLY A 406 7.14 8.32 -9.22
C GLY A 406 8.44 8.15 -8.41
N PRO A 407 9.44 9.01 -8.66
CA PRO A 407 10.76 8.91 -8.02
C PRO A 407 10.72 9.28 -6.53
N PRO A 408 11.70 8.80 -5.74
CA PRO A 408 11.93 9.30 -4.39
C PRO A 408 12.36 10.77 -4.37
N ALA A 409 12.14 11.45 -3.25
CA ALA A 409 12.64 12.81 -2.99
C ALA A 409 13.90 12.79 -2.12
N VAL A 410 14.79 13.77 -2.30
CA VAL A 410 16.01 13.91 -1.49
C VAL A 410 15.73 14.78 -0.25
N VAL A 411 15.99 14.23 0.94
CA VAL A 411 15.78 14.96 2.20
C VAL A 411 16.76 16.14 2.28
N GLY A 412 16.24 17.34 2.53
CA GLY A 412 17.02 18.56 2.74
C GLY A 412 17.45 19.29 1.46
N CYS A 413 17.01 18.88 0.26
CA CYS A 413 17.28 19.61 -0.97
C CYS A 413 16.16 19.42 -2.01
N ASP A 414 15.09 20.22 -1.89
CA ASP A 414 13.90 20.17 -2.76
C ASP A 414 14.21 20.41 -4.26
N ASP A 415 15.31 21.11 -4.56
CA ASP A 415 15.83 21.37 -5.90
C ASP A 415 16.46 20.12 -6.57
N MET A 416 16.81 19.09 -5.79
CA MET A 416 17.60 17.94 -6.27
C MET A 416 16.69 16.77 -6.67
N GLN A 417 16.65 16.50 -7.97
CA GLN A 417 15.78 15.51 -8.60
C GLN A 417 16.44 14.14 -8.65
N TYR A 418 15.75 13.10 -8.20
CA TYR A 418 16.15 11.71 -8.46
C TYR A 418 15.75 11.29 -9.87
N ILE A 419 16.69 10.70 -10.61
CA ILE A 419 16.53 10.10 -11.93
C ILE A 419 16.99 8.64 -11.82
N CYS A 420 16.24 7.71 -12.43
CA CYS A 420 16.60 6.29 -12.42
C CYS A 420 17.90 6.03 -13.21
N GLY A 421 18.94 5.53 -12.54
CA GLY A 421 20.19 5.07 -13.15
C GLY A 421 20.24 3.56 -13.45
N GLY A 422 19.19 2.81 -13.09
CA GLY A 422 19.05 1.37 -13.29
C GLY A 422 18.90 0.58 -11.99
N ASP A 423 19.22 -0.71 -12.03
CA ASP A 423 19.09 -1.67 -10.93
C ASP A 423 19.69 -1.21 -9.61
N GLU A 424 20.97 -0.83 -9.63
CA GLU A 424 21.80 -0.54 -8.44
C GLU A 424 22.11 0.97 -8.28
N HIS A 425 21.63 1.82 -9.20
CA HIS A 425 22.05 3.22 -9.29
C HIS A 425 20.89 4.21 -9.32
N GLY A 426 20.93 5.17 -8.42
CA GLY A 426 20.17 6.42 -8.49
C GLY A 426 21.05 7.56 -9.00
N ILE A 427 20.49 8.49 -9.78
CA ILE A 427 21.18 9.72 -10.20
C ILE A 427 20.48 10.89 -9.52
N LEU A 428 21.20 11.68 -8.72
CA LEU A 428 20.66 12.90 -8.11
C LEU A 428 21.19 14.10 -8.90
N HIS A 429 20.29 14.91 -9.44
CA HIS A 429 20.61 15.98 -10.38
C HIS A 429 19.96 17.32 -9.96
N ILE A 430 20.74 18.41 -9.99
CA ILE A 430 20.24 19.75 -9.71
C ILE A 430 20.11 20.51 -11.04
N PRO A 431 18.89 20.87 -11.49
CA PRO A 431 18.68 21.59 -12.75
C PRO A 431 19.49 22.90 -12.87
N GLU A 432 19.73 23.36 -14.09
CA GLU A 432 20.25 24.72 -14.32
C GLU A 432 19.23 25.76 -13.83
N GLY A 433 19.69 26.78 -13.09
CA GLY A 433 18.84 27.82 -12.48
C GLY A 433 18.29 27.50 -11.10
N SER A 434 18.34 26.23 -10.66
CA SER A 434 18.15 25.79 -9.26
C SER A 434 19.43 25.99 -8.43
N ALA A 435 19.47 25.46 -7.20
CA ALA A 435 20.57 25.48 -6.24
C ALA A 435 22.02 25.41 -6.80
N ASP A 436 22.96 25.97 -6.03
CA ASP A 436 24.39 25.99 -6.34
C ASP A 436 25.00 24.56 -6.42
N LEU A 437 26.08 24.41 -7.17
CA LEU A 437 26.90 23.18 -7.24
C LEU A 437 27.44 22.74 -5.87
N GLN A 438 27.53 23.67 -4.91
CA GLN A 438 27.87 23.38 -3.51
C GLN A 438 26.79 22.56 -2.78
N ALA A 439 25.56 22.51 -3.29
CA ALA A 439 24.48 21.67 -2.75
C ALA A 439 24.52 20.22 -3.26
N LEU A 440 25.35 19.90 -4.27
CA LEU A 440 25.61 18.50 -4.63
C LEU A 440 26.38 17.82 -3.48
N PRO A 441 26.00 16.59 -3.07
CA PRO A 441 26.76 15.81 -2.10
C PRO A 441 28.16 15.44 -2.60
N GLN A 442 29.08 15.17 -1.68
CA GLN A 442 30.42 14.66 -2.01
C GLN A 442 30.41 13.13 -2.23
N ILE A 443 31.48 12.59 -2.79
CA ILE A 443 31.71 11.13 -2.78
C ILE A 443 31.87 10.68 -1.32
N ASP A 444 31.42 9.46 -1.02
CA ASP A 444 31.29 8.86 0.31
C ASP A 444 30.28 9.57 1.25
N GLN A 445 29.61 10.63 0.79
CA GLN A 445 28.52 11.26 1.55
C GLN A 445 27.25 10.41 1.46
N VAL A 446 26.69 10.07 2.62
CA VAL A 446 25.38 9.42 2.70
C VAL A 446 24.26 10.45 2.53
N VAL A 447 23.30 10.12 1.68
CA VAL A 447 22.08 10.87 1.39
C VAL A 447 20.88 10.09 1.89
N THR A 448 19.83 10.79 2.32
CA THR A 448 18.56 10.19 2.75
C THR A 448 17.49 10.46 1.70
N LEU A 449 16.81 9.41 1.26
CA LEU A 449 15.72 9.44 0.29
C LEU A 449 14.38 9.14 0.98
N VAL A 450 13.34 9.91 0.64
CA VAL A 450 11.95 9.54 0.93
C VAL A 450 11.43 8.71 -0.26
N PRO A 451 10.90 7.49 -0.06
CA PRO A 451 10.47 6.65 -1.17
C PRO A 451 9.26 7.22 -1.91
N GLY A 452 9.15 6.92 -3.21
CA GLY A 452 7.98 7.29 -4.03
C GLY A 452 6.67 6.67 -3.52
N HIS A 453 6.74 5.42 -3.06
CA HIS A 453 5.66 4.62 -2.48
C HIS A 453 6.26 3.66 -1.43
N CYS A 454 5.70 3.58 -0.21
CA CYS A 454 6.29 2.78 0.86
C CYS A 454 6.13 1.27 0.65
N ASP A 455 4.91 0.78 0.41
CA ASP A 455 4.55 -0.64 0.35
C ASP A 455 5.46 -1.48 -0.60
N PRO A 456 5.70 -1.08 -1.87
CA PRO A 456 6.57 -1.82 -2.77
C PRO A 456 8.06 -1.65 -2.43
N THR A 457 8.47 -0.47 -1.95
CA THR A 457 9.86 -0.21 -1.54
C THR A 457 10.25 -1.12 -0.37
N VAL A 458 9.39 -1.24 0.65
CA VAL A 458 9.58 -2.16 1.79
C VAL A 458 9.79 -3.60 1.32
N ASN A 459 9.06 -4.05 0.30
CA ASN A 459 9.13 -5.42 -0.20
C ASN A 459 10.46 -5.76 -0.94
N LEU A 460 11.31 -4.76 -1.22
CA LEU A 460 12.66 -4.94 -1.78
C LEU A 460 13.71 -5.31 -0.71
N HIS A 461 13.49 -4.93 0.55
CA HIS A 461 14.48 -5.07 1.63
C HIS A 461 14.25 -6.32 2.49
N ASP A 462 15.32 -6.85 3.11
CA ASP A 462 15.24 -7.92 4.11
C ASP A 462 15.01 -7.39 5.54
N TRP A 463 15.39 -6.15 5.83
CA TRP A 463 15.51 -5.60 7.18
C TRP A 463 15.04 -4.14 7.25
N PHE A 464 14.43 -3.76 8.37
CA PHE A 464 14.34 -2.36 8.82
C PHE A 464 15.43 -2.05 9.85
N CYS A 465 16.07 -0.90 9.70
CA CYS A 465 16.88 -0.27 10.75
C CYS A 465 16.02 0.76 11.50
N LEU A 466 15.58 0.44 12.72
CA LEU A 466 14.79 1.34 13.55
C LEU A 466 15.70 2.26 14.35
N VAL A 467 15.41 3.56 14.31
CA VAL A 467 16.24 4.66 14.81
C VAL A 467 15.56 5.39 15.96
N ARG A 468 16.36 5.73 16.97
CA ARG A 468 16.06 6.79 17.92
C ARG A 468 17.32 7.58 18.23
N ALA A 469 17.23 8.92 18.29
CA ALA A 469 18.32 9.83 18.64
C ALA A 469 19.67 9.53 17.93
N GLU A 470 19.68 9.40 16.60
CA GLU A 470 20.85 9.07 15.75
C GLU A 470 21.55 7.73 16.04
N ARG A 471 20.87 6.80 16.71
CA ARG A 471 21.38 5.44 16.99
C ARG A 471 20.36 4.37 16.59
N ILE A 472 20.87 3.20 16.21
CA ILE A 472 20.05 2.05 15.86
C ILE A 472 19.52 1.42 17.16
N GLU A 473 18.23 1.56 17.41
CA GLU A 473 17.57 0.93 18.57
C GLU A 473 17.35 -0.56 18.27
N HIS A 474 16.77 -0.87 17.11
CA HIS A 474 16.47 -2.23 16.67
C HIS A 474 16.79 -2.47 15.19
N VAL A 475 17.02 -3.73 14.83
CA VAL A 475 17.01 -4.18 13.43
C VAL A 475 16.05 -5.34 13.32
N TRP A 476 14.99 -5.21 12.52
CA TRP A 476 13.88 -6.17 12.46
C TRP A 476 13.68 -6.74 11.05
N PRO A 477 13.46 -8.05 10.91
CA PRO A 477 13.29 -8.69 9.60
C PRO A 477 11.92 -8.39 8.99
N ILE A 478 11.91 -8.15 7.68
CA ILE A 478 10.69 -7.93 6.87
C ILE A 478 10.12 -9.30 6.50
N SER A 479 9.69 -10.05 7.53
CA SER A 479 9.39 -11.48 7.46
C SER A 479 8.24 -11.85 6.50
N GLY A 480 7.35 -10.91 6.17
CA GLY A 480 6.28 -11.04 5.18
C GLY A 480 6.62 -10.52 3.77
N ARG A 481 7.90 -10.29 3.45
CA ARG A 481 8.33 -9.93 2.09
C ARG A 481 8.19 -11.11 1.13
N GLY A 482 8.00 -10.79 -0.15
CA GLY A 482 8.03 -11.79 -1.22
C GLY A 482 7.23 -11.37 -2.45
N PRO A 483 7.13 -12.22 -3.48
CA PRO A 483 6.12 -12.05 -4.52
C PRO A 483 4.72 -12.14 -3.87
N GLY A 484 3.81 -11.25 -4.25
CA GLY A 484 2.44 -11.28 -3.74
C GLY A 484 1.74 -12.60 -4.09
N CYS A 485 1.34 -13.37 -3.08
CA CYS A 485 0.80 -14.72 -3.24
C CYS A 485 -0.40 -15.02 -2.32
#